data_AF-A0A3R6L7Z7-F1
#
_entry.id   AF-A0A3R6L7Z7-F1
#
_cell.length_a   1.000
_cell.length_b   1.000
_cell.length_c   1.000
_cell.angle_alpha   90.00
_cell.angle_beta   90.00
_cell.angle_gamma   90.00
#
_symmetry.space_group_name_H-M   'P 1'
#
loop_
_entity.id
_entity.type
_entity.pdbx_description
1 polymer ?
#
loop_
_entity_poly.entity_id
_entity_poly.type
_entity_poly.pdbx_seq_one_letter_code
_entity_poly.pdbx_strand_id
1 'polypeptide(L)'
;MKAQLLDTFRLLGAGNSVNSLQVVFMARRIRNIYYYLSPSELTYFFESLVGGGYGKIYVGNTINPQNLMEALQKFDTERAQMLSQMESDANKERKKDVRTDLSIVNAICSKLSKELAKALIGFKAGHEYKPFNANKKYNNEN
;
A
#
# COMPACT_ATOMS: atom_id res chain seq x y z
N MET A 1 -5.10 5.15 -23.16
CA MET A 1 -4.15 6.25 -22.89
C MET A 1 -4.29 7.43 -23.86
N LYS A 2 -3.85 7.39 -25.14
CA LYS A 2 -3.96 8.56 -26.04
C LYS A 2 -5.40 9.09 -26.17
N ALA A 3 -6.36 8.19 -26.46
CA ALA A 3 -7.77 8.56 -26.59
C ALA A 3 -8.31 9.15 -25.28
N GLN A 4 -8.12 8.44 -24.17
CA GLN A 4 -8.49 8.90 -22.83
C GLN A 4 -7.92 10.30 -22.49
N LEU A 5 -6.65 10.56 -22.80
CA LEU A 5 -6.03 11.85 -22.56
C LEU A 5 -6.67 12.96 -23.42
N LEU A 6 -6.98 12.67 -24.69
CA LEU A 6 -7.70 13.60 -25.56
C LEU A 6 -9.11 13.89 -25.06
N ASP A 7 -9.82 12.87 -24.57
CA ASP A 7 -11.16 13.02 -24.02
C ASP A 7 -11.13 13.84 -22.72
N THR A 8 -10.15 13.62 -21.83
CA THR A 8 -9.89 14.49 -20.68
C THR A 8 -9.68 15.94 -21.10
N PHE A 9 -8.88 16.20 -22.13
CA PHE A 9 -8.64 17.57 -22.59
C PHE A 9 -9.88 18.22 -23.21
N ARG A 10 -10.74 17.44 -23.90
CA ARG A 10 -12.03 17.93 -24.40
C ARG A 10 -12.97 18.32 -23.26
N LEU A 11 -13.07 17.49 -22.22
CA LEU A 11 -13.88 17.78 -21.04
C LEU A 11 -13.38 19.02 -20.29
N LEU A 12 -12.07 19.26 -20.30
CA LEU A 12 -11.45 20.46 -19.73
C LEU A 12 -11.49 21.69 -20.67
N GLY A 13 -12.15 21.60 -21.83
CA GLY A 13 -12.29 22.72 -22.78
C GLY A 13 -11.08 22.99 -23.69
N ALA A 14 -10.03 22.17 -23.63
CA ALA A 14 -8.79 22.33 -24.41
C ALA A 14 -8.72 21.44 -25.67
N GLY A 15 -9.81 20.73 -26.00
CA GLY A 15 -9.83 19.71 -27.06
C GLY A 15 -9.43 20.20 -28.46
N ASN A 16 -9.69 21.46 -28.78
CA ASN A 16 -9.37 22.07 -30.08
C ASN A 16 -8.02 22.82 -30.08
N SER A 17 -7.42 23.04 -28.91
CA SER A 17 -6.22 23.85 -28.74
C SER A 17 -4.96 23.02 -28.52
N VAL A 18 -5.12 21.75 -28.14
CA VAL A 18 -4.02 20.81 -27.94
C VAL A 18 -3.64 20.14 -29.26
N ASN A 19 -2.34 20.19 -29.59
CA ASN A 19 -1.78 19.52 -30.75
C ASN A 19 -1.75 17.98 -30.54
N SER A 20 -2.18 17.21 -31.54
CA SER A 20 -2.13 15.73 -31.53
C SER A 20 -0.75 15.17 -31.20
N LEU A 21 0.33 15.81 -31.67
CA LEU A 21 1.70 15.42 -31.31
C LEU A 21 1.96 15.60 -29.82
N GLN A 22 1.51 16.71 -29.22
CA GLN A 22 1.63 16.93 -27.77
C GLN A 22 0.88 15.86 -26.98
N VAL A 23 -0.33 15.47 -27.41
CA VAL A 23 -1.08 14.37 -26.78
C VAL A 23 -0.29 13.06 -26.83
N VAL A 24 0.31 12.74 -27.99
CA VAL A 24 1.12 11.52 -28.14
C VAL A 24 2.34 11.56 -27.22
N PHE A 25 3.06 12.68 -27.16
CA PHE A 25 4.23 12.83 -26.28
C PHE A 25 3.86 12.71 -24.81
N MET A 26 2.79 13.38 -24.37
CA MET A 26 2.30 13.25 -22.99
C MET A 26 1.89 11.81 -22.68
N ALA A 27 1.11 11.16 -23.55
CA ALA A 27 0.70 9.76 -23.36
C ALA A 27 1.91 8.80 -23.24
N ARG A 28 2.96 8.99 -24.05
CA ARG A 28 4.20 8.20 -23.97
C ARG A 28 4.94 8.47 -22.65
N ARG A 29 5.04 9.74 -22.26
CA ARG A 29 5.71 10.12 -21.01
C ARG A 29 5.01 9.53 -19.78
N ILE A 30 3.68 9.63 -19.71
CA ILE A 30 2.87 9.03 -18.64
C ILE A 30 3.13 7.54 -18.57
N ARG A 31 3.05 6.83 -19.71
CA ARG A 31 3.30 5.39 -19.77
C ARG A 31 4.71 5.00 -19.31
N ASN A 32 5.72 5.81 -19.63
CA ASN A 32 7.10 5.49 -19.29
C ASN A 32 7.41 5.73 -17.81
N ILE A 33 6.94 6.86 -17.25
CA ILE A 33 7.21 7.23 -15.85
C ILE A 33 6.33 6.42 -14.90
N TYR A 34 5.05 6.26 -15.25
CA TYR A 34 4.03 5.61 -14.43
C TYR A 34 3.62 4.25 -15.02
N TYR A 35 4.60 3.46 -15.48
CA TYR A 35 4.37 2.17 -16.14
C TYR A 35 3.65 1.15 -15.24
N TYR A 36 3.72 1.35 -13.92
CA TYR A 36 3.14 0.50 -12.88
C TYR A 36 1.70 0.87 -12.52
N LEU A 37 1.18 2.02 -12.99
CA LEU A 37 -0.22 2.36 -12.75
C LEU A 37 -1.12 1.50 -13.63
N SER A 38 -2.10 0.87 -13.01
CA SER A 38 -3.14 0.12 -13.71
C SER A 38 -4.02 1.04 -14.56
N PRO A 39 -4.70 0.49 -15.58
CA PRO A 39 -5.67 1.25 -16.36
C PRO A 39 -6.75 1.92 -15.48
N SER A 40 -7.23 1.24 -14.44
CA SER A 40 -8.25 1.77 -13.53
C SER A 40 -7.72 2.94 -12.68
N GLU A 41 -6.49 2.86 -12.18
CA GLU A 41 -5.87 3.97 -11.43
C GLU A 41 -5.68 5.21 -12.30
N LEU A 42 -5.27 5.02 -13.56
CA LEU A 42 -5.16 6.11 -14.52
C LEU A 42 -6.53 6.71 -14.87
N THR A 43 -7.57 5.88 -15.02
CA THR A 43 -8.95 6.36 -15.21
C THR A 43 -9.41 7.19 -14.03
N TYR A 44 -9.24 6.69 -12.80
CA TYR A 44 -9.58 7.42 -11.58
C TYR A 44 -8.82 8.75 -11.49
N PHE A 45 -7.53 8.76 -11.83
CA PHE A 45 -6.74 10.00 -11.91
C PHE A 45 -7.37 11.01 -12.88
N PHE A 46 -7.70 10.61 -14.11
CA PHE A 46 -8.28 11.52 -15.09
C PHE A 46 -9.67 12.03 -14.69
N GLU A 47 -10.52 11.19 -14.11
CA GLU A 47 -11.84 11.59 -13.61
C GLU A 47 -11.71 12.60 -12.46
N SER A 48 -10.81 12.32 -11.52
CA SER A 48 -10.49 13.22 -10.42
C SER A 48 -9.97 14.57 -10.93
N LEU A 49 -9.09 14.53 -11.93
CA LEU A 49 -8.54 15.72 -12.57
C LEU A 49 -9.61 16.59 -13.25
N VAL A 50 -10.55 15.97 -13.97
CA VAL A 50 -11.70 16.65 -14.55
C VAL A 50 -12.57 17.29 -13.47
N GLY A 51 -12.73 16.62 -12.32
CA GLY A 51 -13.41 17.16 -11.14
C GLY A 51 -12.66 18.28 -10.39
N GLY A 52 -11.48 18.70 -10.88
CA GLY A 52 -10.63 19.71 -10.22
C GLY A 52 -9.71 19.14 -9.13
N GLY A 53 -9.73 17.82 -8.92
CA GLY A 53 -8.71 17.11 -8.19
C GLY A 53 -7.34 17.38 -8.83
N TYR A 54 -6.30 17.51 -8.01
CA TYR A 54 -4.94 17.76 -8.50
C TYR A 54 -4.69 19.11 -9.20
N GLY A 55 -5.63 20.05 -9.14
CA GLY A 55 -5.42 21.44 -9.56
C GLY A 55 -5.63 21.69 -11.06
N LYS A 56 -5.21 22.88 -11.53
CA LYS A 56 -5.45 23.34 -12.91
C LYS A 56 -4.26 23.01 -13.80
N ILE A 57 -4.55 22.27 -14.88
CA ILE A 57 -3.53 21.91 -15.88
C ILE A 57 -3.57 22.77 -17.14
N TYR A 58 -4.50 23.71 -17.24
CA TYR A 58 -4.63 24.61 -18.38
C TYR A 58 -3.91 25.94 -18.16
N VAL A 59 -3.40 26.52 -19.25
CA VAL A 59 -2.86 27.87 -19.33
C VAL A 59 -3.52 28.56 -20.53
N GLY A 60 -4.38 29.55 -20.27
CA GLY A 60 -5.29 30.06 -21.29
C GLY A 60 -6.23 28.96 -21.78
N ASN A 61 -6.28 28.74 -23.09
CA ASN A 61 -7.15 27.74 -23.71
C ASN A 61 -6.44 26.41 -24.02
N THR A 62 -5.19 26.23 -23.58
CA THR A 62 -4.40 25.01 -23.85
C THR A 62 -3.95 24.32 -22.58
N ILE A 63 -3.44 23.10 -22.71
CA ILE A 63 -2.90 22.30 -21.61
C ILE A 63 -1.40 22.56 -21.47
N ASN A 64 -0.95 22.78 -20.24
CA ASN A 64 0.45 22.79 -19.88
C ASN A 64 0.87 21.35 -19.49
N PRO A 65 1.79 20.71 -20.24
CA PRO A 65 2.27 19.38 -19.92
C PRO A 65 2.96 19.28 -18.55
N GLN A 66 3.62 20.34 -18.06
CA GLN A 66 4.28 20.33 -16.76
C GLN A 66 3.26 20.24 -15.63
N ASN A 67 2.21 21.06 -15.67
CA ASN A 67 1.12 21.00 -14.69
C ASN A 67 0.42 19.63 -14.69
N LEU A 68 0.25 19.00 -15.86
CA LEU A 68 -0.29 17.63 -15.94
C LEU A 68 0.63 16.62 -15.23
N MET A 69 1.95 16.76 -15.38
CA MET A 69 2.91 15.87 -14.71
C MET A 69 2.95 16.12 -13.20
N GLU A 70 2.81 17.37 -12.74
CA GLU A 70 2.70 17.72 -11.32
C GLU A 70 1.42 17.13 -10.71
N ALA A 71 0.29 17.21 -11.42
CA ALA A 71 -0.96 16.58 -11.01
C ALA A 71 -0.81 15.07 -10.85
N LEU A 72 -0.15 14.39 -11.79
CA LEU A 72 0.16 12.97 -11.72
C LEU A 72 1.09 12.62 -10.54
N GLN A 73 2.12 13.43 -10.31
CA GLN A 73 3.04 13.22 -9.18
C GLN A 73 2.30 13.32 -7.84
N LYS A 74 1.38 14.28 -7.72
CA LYS A 74 0.55 14.41 -6.52
C LYS A 74 -0.35 13.18 -6.33
N PHE A 75 -1.04 12.74 -7.38
CA PHE A 75 -1.83 11.51 -7.35
C PHE A 75 -0.99 10.30 -6.93
N ASP A 76 0.20 10.12 -7.51
CA ASP A 76 1.08 9.00 -7.21
C ASP A 76 1.58 9.02 -5.77
N THR A 77 1.84 10.21 -5.22
CA THR A 77 2.22 10.38 -3.81
C THR A 77 1.08 9.96 -2.87
N GLU A 78 -0.14 10.42 -3.13
CA GLU A 78 -1.34 10.04 -2.35
C GLU A 78 -1.61 8.53 -2.43
N ARG A 79 -1.47 7.96 -3.63
CA ARG A 79 -1.59 6.52 -3.87
C ARG A 79 -0.55 5.73 -3.09
N ALA A 80 0.72 6.14 -3.12
CA ALA A 80 1.78 5.46 -2.38
C ALA A 80 1.52 5.47 -0.86
N GLN A 81 1.01 6.58 -0.33
CA GLN A 81 0.60 6.69 1.08
C GLN A 81 -0.55 5.71 1.39
N MET A 82 -1.58 5.64 0.53
CA MET A 82 -2.69 4.71 0.70
C MET A 82 -2.22 3.25 0.72
N LEU A 83 -1.35 2.86 -0.22
CA LEU A 83 -0.79 1.51 -0.28
C LEU A 83 0.06 1.19 0.95
N SER A 84 0.89 2.13 1.40
CA SER A 84 1.68 1.97 2.62
C SER A 84 0.79 1.80 3.85
N GLN A 85 -0.32 2.53 3.93
CA GLN A 85 -1.27 2.41 5.02
C GLN A 85 -1.95 1.03 5.02
N MET A 86 -2.44 0.57 3.85
CA MET A 86 -3.03 -0.76 3.69
C MET A 86 -2.07 -1.88 4.09
N GLU A 87 -0.80 -1.80 3.68
CA GLU A 87 0.22 -2.78 4.07
C GLU A 87 0.46 -2.74 5.58
N SER A 88 0.54 -1.54 6.17
CA SER A 88 0.73 -1.39 7.61
C SER A 88 -0.41 -2.02 8.41
N ASP A 89 -1.65 -1.86 7.95
CA ASP A 89 -2.84 -2.38 8.62
C ASP A 89 -2.96 -3.89 8.43
N ALA A 90 -2.68 -4.41 7.22
CA ALA A 90 -2.58 -5.84 6.99
C ALA A 90 -1.51 -6.50 7.88
N ASN A 91 -0.37 -5.84 8.09
CA ASN A 91 0.69 -6.36 8.96
C ASN A 91 0.30 -6.32 10.44
N LYS A 92 -0.46 -5.31 10.88
CA LYS A 92 -1.01 -5.27 12.26
C LYS A 92 -1.96 -6.43 12.50
N GLU A 93 -2.86 -6.72 11.56
CA GLU A 93 -3.79 -7.85 11.68
C GLU A 93 -3.05 -9.19 11.74
N ARG A 94 -2.10 -9.44 10.83
CA ARG A 94 -1.27 -10.65 10.86
C ARG A 94 -0.52 -10.83 12.20
N LYS A 95 -0.01 -9.74 12.80
CA LYS A 95 0.66 -9.79 14.10
C LYS A 95 -0.31 -10.09 15.26
N LYS A 96 -1.56 -9.62 15.18
CA LYS A 96 -2.60 -9.96 16.18
C LYS A 96 -2.94 -11.44 16.10
N ASP A 97 -3.08 -11.99 14.90
CA ASP A 97 -3.35 -13.41 14.69
C ASP A 97 -2.22 -14.28 15.28
N VAL A 98 -0.97 -14.00 14.93
CA VAL A 98 0.19 -14.71 15.49
C VAL A 98 0.27 -14.60 17.02
N ARG A 99 -0.02 -13.43 17.59
CA ARG A 99 -0.03 -13.26 19.05
C ARG A 99 -1.12 -14.11 19.70
N THR A 100 -2.29 -14.21 19.06
CA THR A 100 -3.41 -15.01 19.54
C THR A 100 -3.05 -16.49 19.50
N ASP A 101 -2.51 -16.97 18.38
CA ASP A 101 -2.05 -18.36 18.22
C ASP A 101 -0.99 -18.73 19.26
N LEU A 102 0.00 -17.86 19.48
CA LEU A 102 1.04 -18.10 20.48
C LEU A 102 0.46 -18.15 21.91
N SER A 103 -0.56 -17.33 22.20
CA SER A 103 -1.22 -17.36 23.50
C SER A 103 -1.97 -18.68 23.75
N ILE A 104 -2.61 -19.23 22.71
CA ILE A 104 -3.30 -20.53 22.75
C ILE A 104 -2.29 -21.65 22.93
N VAL A 105 -1.20 -21.65 22.16
CA VAL A 105 -0.11 -22.64 22.29
C VAL A 105 0.48 -22.61 23.70
N ASN A 106 0.78 -21.42 24.24
CA ASN A 106 1.28 -21.29 25.61
C ASN A 106 0.29 -21.81 26.66
N ALA A 107 -1.01 -21.56 26.49
CA ALA A 107 -2.03 -22.10 27.38
C ALA A 107 -2.07 -23.63 27.35
N ILE A 108 -2.02 -24.24 26.16
CA ILE A 108 -1.98 -25.69 25.97
C ILE A 108 -0.72 -26.28 26.61
N CYS A 109 0.46 -25.73 26.33
CA CYS A 109 1.73 -26.17 26.92
C CYS A 109 1.69 -26.09 28.45
N SER A 110 1.13 -25.02 29.01
CA SER A 110 0.99 -24.88 30.47
C SER A 110 0.08 -25.94 31.08
N LYS A 111 -1.02 -26.30 30.39
CA LYS A 111 -1.96 -27.32 30.84
C LYS A 111 -1.32 -28.71 30.79
N LEU A 112 -0.68 -29.05 29.67
CA LEU A 112 0.05 -30.32 29.51
C LEU A 112 1.15 -30.46 30.57
N SER A 113 1.90 -29.39 30.84
CA SER A 113 2.96 -29.40 31.87
C SER A 113 2.40 -29.66 33.27
N LYS A 114 1.24 -29.08 33.62
CA LYS A 114 0.56 -29.35 34.89
C LYS A 114 0.06 -30.78 35.00
N GLU A 115 -0.51 -31.34 33.94
CA GLU A 115 -0.98 -32.73 33.93
C GLU A 115 0.19 -33.72 34.00
N LEU A 116 1.28 -33.48 33.27
CA LEU A 116 2.53 -34.25 33.40
C LEU A 116 3.12 -34.14 34.80
N ALA A 117 3.15 -32.94 35.39
CA ALA A 117 3.61 -32.74 36.76
C ALA A 117 2.73 -33.49 37.76
N LYS A 118 1.40 -33.50 37.62
CA LYS A 118 0.52 -34.33 38.47
C LYS A 118 0.81 -35.82 38.31
N ALA A 119 0.97 -36.30 37.07
CA ALA A 119 1.30 -37.68 36.78
C ALA A 119 2.68 -38.08 37.34
N LEU A 120 3.67 -37.18 37.26
CA LEU A 120 5.02 -37.34 37.81
C LEU A 120 5.10 -37.11 39.32
N ILE A 121 4.24 -36.28 39.92
CA ILE A 121 4.09 -36.16 41.39
C ILE A 121 3.47 -37.44 41.96
N GLY A 122 2.66 -38.16 41.16
CA GLY A 122 2.36 -39.57 41.40
C GLY A 122 3.58 -40.50 41.39
N PHE A 123 4.76 -40.02 40.96
CA PHE A 123 6.00 -40.80 40.78
C PHE A 123 7.29 -40.21 41.44
N LYS A 124 7.24 -39.03 42.10
CA LYS A 124 8.29 -38.28 42.86
C LYS A 124 8.71 -36.92 42.25
N ALA A 125 8.39 -35.87 43.01
CA ALA A 125 9.06 -34.58 43.25
C ALA A 125 9.90 -33.88 42.14
N GLY A 126 9.40 -32.69 41.73
CA GLY A 126 10.16 -31.44 41.85
C GLY A 126 11.07 -31.00 40.69
N HIS A 127 10.51 -30.44 39.61
CA HIS A 127 11.21 -29.47 38.77
C HIS A 127 10.23 -28.43 38.21
N GLU A 128 10.44 -27.15 38.56
CA GLU A 128 9.66 -26.00 38.09
C GLU A 128 9.92 -25.73 36.60
N TYR A 129 8.84 -25.58 35.82
CA TYR A 129 8.89 -25.22 34.40
C TYR A 129 9.25 -23.73 34.21
N LYS A 130 10.26 -23.45 33.37
CA LYS A 130 10.51 -22.09 32.83
C LYS A 130 9.75 -21.89 31.51
N PRO A 131 8.96 -20.80 31.36
CA PRO A 131 8.23 -20.54 30.13
C PRO A 131 9.18 -20.27 28.95
N PHE A 132 8.75 -20.66 27.75
CA PHE A 132 9.51 -20.46 26.53
C PHE A 132 9.51 -18.98 26.14
N ASN A 133 10.67 -18.32 26.25
CA ASN A 133 10.84 -16.92 25.86
C ASN A 133 11.45 -16.86 24.46
N ALA A 134 10.62 -16.55 23.45
CA ALA A 134 11.07 -16.39 22.06
C ALA A 134 11.74 -15.02 21.78
N ASN A 135 11.87 -14.13 22.78
CA ASN A 135 12.46 -12.80 22.63
C ASN A 135 13.97 -12.75 22.96
N LYS A 136 14.74 -13.73 22.45
CA LYS A 136 16.20 -13.54 22.35
C LYS A 136 16.45 -12.62 21.14
N LYS A 137 16.49 -11.31 21.40
CA LYS A 137 17.11 -10.37 20.45
C LYS A 137 18.54 -10.86 20.19
N TYR A 138 18.78 -11.39 19.00
CA TYR A 138 20.14 -11.50 18.47
C TYR A 138 20.61 -10.07 18.21
N ASN A 139 21.29 -9.48 19.20
CA ASN A 139 22.20 -8.39 18.92
C ASN A 139 23.37 -9.02 18.15
N ASN A 140 23.36 -8.88 16.82
CA ASN A 140 24.57 -9.04 16.04
C ASN A 140 25.42 -7.78 16.26
N GLU A 141 26.38 -7.89 17.16
CA GLU A 141 27.60 -7.10 17.10
C GLU A 141 28.57 -7.83 16.16
N ASN A 142 28.79 -7.24 14.99
CA ASN A 142 30.08 -7.12 14.29
C ASN A 142 29.89 -6.30 13.01
#